data_AF-A0A1E5VN62-F1
#
_entry.id   AF-A0A1E5VN62-F1
#
_cell.length_a   1.000
_cell.length_b   1.000
_cell.length_c   1.000
_cell.angle_alpha   90.00
_cell.angle_beta   90.00
_cell.angle_gamma   90.00
#
_symmetry.space_group_name_H-M   'P 1'
#
loop_
_entity.id
_entity.type
_entity.pdbx_description
1 polymer ?
#
loop_
_entity_poly.entity_id
_entity_poly.type
_entity_poly.pdbx_seq_one_letter_code
_entity_poly.pdbx_strand_id
1 'polypeptide(L)'
;LNEKTTASCESIVLARTEESAVCSINVVMDLVKTCGAVCGTKQHFIATQIFTKKTEREMFMILDTSEEHFEWLSMKHEWMMSHKA
;
A
#
# COMPACT_ATOMS: atom_id res chain seq x y z
N LEU A 1 32.39 -31.32 9.36
CA LEU A 1 31.72 -30.01 9.32
C LEU A 1 30.56 -30.17 8.34
N ASN A 2 29.32 -30.31 8.82
CA ASN A 2 28.20 -30.75 7.98
C ASN A 2 27.51 -29.56 7.29
N GLU A 3 27.41 -29.69 5.97
CA GLU A 3 26.80 -28.79 5.00
C GLU A 3 25.27 -28.92 5.07
N LYS A 4 24.58 -28.29 6.05
CA LYS A 4 23.11 -28.29 6.04
C LYS A 4 22.38 -27.06 6.62
N THR A 5 23.08 -25.97 6.94
CA THR A 5 22.43 -24.84 7.65
C THR A 5 22.14 -23.61 6.77
N THR A 6 22.11 -23.76 5.43
CA THR A 6 21.89 -22.62 4.50
C THR A 6 20.46 -22.52 3.95
N ALA A 7 19.67 -23.60 3.93
CA ALA A 7 18.31 -23.59 3.35
C ALA A 7 17.26 -22.78 4.16
N SER A 8 17.47 -22.60 5.47
CA SER A 8 16.50 -21.93 6.36
C SER A 8 16.49 -20.41 6.19
N CYS A 9 17.67 -19.80 5.97
CA CYS A 9 17.79 -18.35 5.83
C CYS A 9 17.22 -17.86 4.49
N GLU A 10 17.44 -18.61 3.41
CA GLU A 10 16.93 -18.26 2.08
C GLU A 10 15.40 -18.25 2.05
N SER A 11 14.74 -19.22 2.70
CA SER A 11 13.27 -19.27 2.76
C SER A 11 12.65 -18.12 3.55
N ILE A 12 13.30 -17.68 4.64
CA ILE A 12 12.83 -16.54 5.44
C ILE A 12 13.06 -15.22 4.68
N VAL A 13 14.20 -15.08 3.99
CA VAL A 13 14.47 -13.90 3.15
C VAL A 13 13.47 -13.84 2.01
N LEU A 14 13.20 -14.96 1.32
CA LEU A 14 12.24 -15.02 0.23
C LEU A 14 10.83 -14.61 0.70
N ALA A 15 10.32 -15.20 1.78
CA ALA A 15 9.00 -14.86 2.32
C ALA A 15 8.88 -13.36 2.70
N ARG A 16 9.91 -12.79 3.34
CA ARG A 16 9.93 -11.36 3.68
C ARG A 16 10.02 -10.45 2.45
N THR A 17 10.65 -10.94 1.38
CA THR A 17 10.78 -10.20 0.12
C THR A 17 9.47 -10.24 -0.66
N GLU A 18 8.78 -11.37 -0.66
CA GLU A 18 7.46 -11.55 -1.27
C GLU A 18 6.38 -10.72 -0.55
N GLU A 19 6.34 -10.75 0.78
CA GLU A 19 5.44 -9.91 1.58
C GLU A 19 5.69 -8.41 1.33
N SER A 20 6.96 -8.02 1.17
CA SER A 20 7.33 -6.63 0.83
C SER A 20 6.97 -6.26 -0.62
N ALA A 21 6.94 -7.21 -1.55
CA ALA A 21 6.59 -6.97 -2.95
C ALA A 21 5.08 -6.76 -3.13
N VAL A 22 4.27 -7.53 -2.40
CA VAL A 22 2.80 -7.42 -2.39
C VAL A 22 2.34 -6.03 -1.92
N CYS A 23 3.08 -5.42 -1.00
CA CYS A 23 2.77 -4.09 -0.46
C CYS A 23 3.72 -2.99 -1.00
N SER A 24 4.19 -3.14 -2.24
CA SER A 24 5.02 -2.12 -2.88
C SER A 24 4.20 -0.88 -3.26
N ILE A 25 4.87 0.28 -3.39
CA ILE A 25 4.21 1.53 -3.83
C ILE A 25 3.57 1.34 -5.21
N ASN A 26 4.23 0.63 -6.12
CA ASN A 26 3.70 0.41 -7.47
C ASN A 26 2.37 -0.35 -7.42
N VAL A 27 2.28 -1.42 -6.62
CA VAL A 27 1.06 -2.22 -6.46
C VAL A 27 -0.10 -1.36 -5.95
N VAL A 28 0.11 -0.62 -4.86
CA VAL A 28 -0.98 0.24 -4.31
C VAL A 28 -1.35 1.36 -5.26
N MET A 29 -0.40 1.94 -6.00
CA MET A 29 -0.69 2.99 -6.97
C MET A 29 -1.47 2.48 -8.18
N ASP A 30 -1.36 1.20 -8.53
CA ASP A 30 -2.20 0.60 -9.57
C ASP A 30 -3.64 0.35 -9.08
N LEU A 31 -3.83 -0.02 -7.82
CA LEU A 31 -5.16 -0.07 -7.20
C LEU A 31 -5.83 1.31 -7.14
N VAL A 32 -5.07 2.36 -6.80
CA VAL A 32 -5.53 3.77 -6.81
C VAL A 32 -6.03 4.17 -8.20
N LYS A 33 -5.31 3.83 -9.26
CA LYS A 33 -5.77 4.12 -10.63
C LYS A 33 -7.01 3.30 -10.98
N THR A 34 -7.04 2.03 -10.59
CA THR A 34 -8.16 1.11 -10.86
C THR A 34 -9.45 1.58 -10.19
N CYS A 35 -9.38 2.20 -9.00
CA CYS A 35 -10.54 2.80 -8.35
C CYS A 35 -10.97 4.16 -8.91
N GLY A 36 -10.31 4.65 -9.97
CA GLY A 36 -10.65 5.94 -10.63
C GLY A 36 -9.95 7.16 -10.03
N ALA A 37 -9.09 6.99 -9.02
CA ALA A 37 -8.27 8.06 -8.47
C ALA A 37 -7.06 8.34 -9.39
N VAL A 38 -7.31 9.05 -10.49
CA VAL A 38 -6.32 9.42 -11.51
C VAL A 38 -5.60 10.74 -11.21
N CYS A 39 -4.49 10.99 -11.90
CA CYS A 39 -3.75 12.25 -11.82
C CYS A 39 -4.66 13.49 -11.91
N GLY A 40 -4.49 14.44 -10.99
CA GLY A 40 -5.32 15.65 -10.91
C GLY A 40 -6.52 15.55 -9.96
N THR A 41 -6.84 14.36 -9.45
CA THR A 41 -7.87 14.19 -8.41
C THR A 41 -7.30 14.36 -7.00
N LYS A 42 -8.15 14.78 -6.05
CA LYS A 42 -7.79 14.86 -4.63
C LYS A 42 -7.41 13.48 -4.06
N GLN A 43 -8.08 12.42 -4.52
CA GLN A 43 -7.82 11.04 -4.12
C GLN A 43 -6.44 10.56 -4.58
N HIS A 44 -6.05 10.86 -5.82
CA HIS A 44 -4.71 10.53 -6.28
C HIS A 44 -3.64 11.31 -5.52
N PHE A 45 -3.86 12.60 -5.30
CA PHE A 45 -2.90 13.42 -4.56
C PHE A 45 -2.69 12.90 -3.14
N ILE A 46 -3.77 12.63 -2.39
CA ILE A 46 -3.63 12.10 -1.02
C ILE A 46 -2.95 10.72 -1.01
N ALA A 47 -3.20 9.86 -2.01
CA ALA A 47 -2.52 8.57 -2.16
C ALA A 47 -0.99 8.74 -2.24
N THR A 48 -0.49 9.74 -2.99
CA THR A 48 0.95 10.01 -3.06
C THR A 48 1.57 10.42 -1.72
N GLN A 49 0.77 11.01 -0.82
CA GLN A 49 1.25 11.45 0.49
C GLN A 49 1.26 10.30 1.50
N ILE A 50 0.19 9.51 1.55
CA ILE A 50 -0.01 8.48 2.58
C ILE A 50 0.76 7.19 2.29
N PHE A 51 0.89 6.78 1.03
CA PHE A 51 1.53 5.51 0.66
C PHE A 51 3.06 5.53 0.71
N THR A 52 3.66 6.62 1.18
CA THR A 52 5.04 6.61 1.67
C THR A 52 5.22 5.68 2.87
N LYS A 53 4.16 5.48 3.68
CA LYS A 53 4.15 4.63 4.88
C LYS A 53 3.68 3.20 4.57
N LYS A 54 4.46 2.19 4.98
CA LYS A 54 4.10 0.75 4.78
C LYS A 54 2.75 0.40 5.40
N THR A 55 2.50 0.81 6.64
CA THR A 55 1.25 0.49 7.35
C THR A 55 0.01 1.04 6.65
N GLU A 56 0.08 2.23 6.04
CA GLU A 56 -1.03 2.78 5.26
C GLU A 56 -1.27 1.98 3.97
N ARG A 57 -0.20 1.50 3.33
CA ARG A 57 -0.30 0.60 2.18
C ARG A 57 -0.93 -0.74 2.56
N GLU A 58 -0.48 -1.34 3.67
CA GLU A 58 -1.02 -2.60 4.19
C GLU A 58 -2.51 -2.45 4.53
N MET A 59 -2.90 -1.37 5.20
CA MET A 59 -4.29 -1.09 5.54
C MET A 59 -5.16 -0.89 4.30
N PHE A 60 -4.63 -0.22 3.27
CA PHE A 60 -5.35 -0.02 2.01
C PHE A 60 -5.56 -1.34 1.25
N MET A 61 -4.57 -2.23 1.26
CA MET A 61 -4.64 -3.56 0.64
C MET A 61 -5.65 -4.52 1.30
N ILE A 62 -6.20 -4.18 2.47
CA ILE A 62 -7.27 -4.97 3.12
C ILE A 62 -8.62 -4.73 2.44
N LEU A 63 -8.79 -3.62 1.72
CA LEU A 63 -10.03 -3.28 1.04
C LEU A 63 -10.17 -4.14 -0.23
N ASP A 64 -11.36 -4.69 -0.45
CA ASP A 64 -11.58 -5.68 -1.50
C ASP A 64 -12.06 -5.03 -2.80
N THR A 65 -12.81 -3.93 -2.70
CA THR A 65 -13.49 -3.32 -3.86
C THR A 65 -12.88 -1.98 -4.27
N SER A 66 -13.04 -1.64 -5.54
CA SER A 66 -12.63 -0.32 -6.05
C SER A 66 -13.38 0.83 -5.38
N GLU A 67 -14.66 0.63 -5.04
CA GLU A 67 -15.46 1.66 -4.36
C GLU A 67 -14.93 1.96 -2.95
N GLU A 68 -14.66 0.92 -2.16
CA GLU A 68 -14.06 1.06 -0.81
C GLU A 68 -12.71 1.78 -0.87
N HIS A 69 -11.86 1.42 -1.84
CA HIS A 69 -10.58 2.11 -2.04
C HIS A 69 -10.77 3.60 -2.31
N PHE A 70 -11.73 3.97 -3.17
CA PHE A 70 -11.97 5.37 -3.53
C PHE A 70 -12.58 6.17 -2.36
N GLU A 71 -13.53 5.58 -1.64
CA GLU A 71 -14.15 6.18 -0.45
C GLU A 71 -13.11 6.40 0.64
N TRP A 72 -12.29 5.40 0.93
CA TRP A 72 -11.24 5.50 1.94
C TRP A 72 -10.24 6.63 1.64
N LEU A 73 -9.82 6.80 0.38
CA LEU A 73 -8.97 7.92 -0.04
C LEU A 73 -9.68 9.28 0.16
N SER A 74 -10.98 9.33 -0.10
CA SER A 74 -11.78 10.55 0.10
C SER A 74 -11.87 10.91 1.59
N MET A 75 -12.14 9.94 2.46
CA MET A 75 -12.16 10.11 3.92
C MET A 75 -10.79 10.52 4.47
N LYS A 76 -9.69 9.92 3.99
CA LYS A 76 -8.32 10.29 4.37
C LYS A 76 -7.99 11.72 4.00
N HIS A 77 -8.38 12.16 2.79
CA HIS A 77 -8.20 13.54 2.37
C HIS A 77 -8.97 14.50 3.28
N GLU A 78 -10.25 14.22 3.54
CA GLU A 78 -11.10 15.04 4.42
C GLU A 78 -10.55 15.13 5.83
N TRP A 79 -10.20 13.98 6.43
CA TRP A 79 -9.58 13.92 7.75
C TRP A 79 -8.30 14.76 7.82
N MET A 80 -7.42 14.64 6.81
CA MET A 80 -6.18 15.41 6.76
C MET A 80 -6.44 16.92 6.65
N MET A 81 -7.44 17.34 5.89
CA MET A 81 -7.79 18.75 5.75
C MET A 81 -8.41 19.32 7.03
N SER A 82 -9.20 18.52 7.78
CA SER A 82 -9.82 18.94 9.04
C SER A 82 -8.83 19.06 10.21
N HIS A 83 -7.68 18.37 10.17
CA HIS A 83 -6.69 18.37 11.26
C HIS A 83 -5.44 19.21 10.96
N LYS A 84 -5.44 19.95 9.84
CA LYS A 84 -4.34 20.86 9.45
C LYS A 84 -4.65 22.33 9.80
N ALA A 85 -5.82 22.60 10.39
CA ALA A 85 -6.21 23.91 10.91
C ALA A 85 -5.72 24.12 12.34
#